data_AF-A0AA46ADL4-F1
#
_entry.id   AF-A0AA46ADL4-F1
#
_cell.length_a   1.000
_cell.length_b   1.000
_cell.length_c   1.000
_cell.angle_alpha   90.00
_cell.angle_beta   90.00
_cell.angle_gamma   90.00
#
_symmetry.space_group_name_H-M   'P 1'
#
loop_
_entity.id
_entity.type
_entity.pdbx_description
1 polymer ?
#
loop_
_entity_poly.entity_id
_entity_poly.type
_entity_poly.pdbx_seq_one_letter_code
_entity_poly.pdbx_strand_id
1 'polypeptide(L)'
;MLSITVKGNAHKVNHFLYELSQLMELKLIPEEVEVTDAEEREVTCDVQHQPASKLSVVRLQDCSGCEIAIPMLDLVCAELEDGKYVLTGRCYDLFS
;
A
#
# COMPACT_ATOMS: atom_id res chain seq x y z
N MET A 1 -15.32 -2.14 -4.48
CA MET A 1 -15.37 -0.87 -3.73
C MET A 1 -16.02 -1.21 -2.41
N LEU A 2 -15.35 -0.95 -1.30
CA LEU A 2 -15.88 -1.22 0.04
C LEU A 2 -16.14 0.14 0.68
N SER A 3 -17.28 0.31 1.33
CA SER A 3 -17.57 1.51 2.12
C SER A 3 -17.55 1.11 3.59
N ILE A 4 -16.96 1.95 4.43
CA ILE A 4 -16.94 1.78 5.89
C ILE A 4 -17.62 2.96 6.54
N THR A 5 -18.51 2.67 7.48
CA THR A 5 -19.10 3.68 8.37
C THR A 5 -18.56 3.45 9.77
N VAL A 6 -17.95 4.49 10.34
CA VAL A 6 -17.38 4.47 11.68
C VAL A 6 -18.11 5.49 12.53
N LYS A 7 -18.70 5.02 13.64
CA LYS A 7 -19.47 5.85 14.57
C LYS A 7 -18.92 5.74 15.99
N GLY A 8 -18.79 6.86 16.68
CA GLY A 8 -18.44 6.90 18.09
C GLY A 8 -17.83 8.23 18.50
N ASN A 9 -17.06 8.20 19.60
CA ASN A 9 -16.39 9.40 20.09
C ASN A 9 -15.44 10.00 19.04
N ALA A 10 -15.53 11.31 18.80
CA ALA A 10 -14.79 11.99 17.73
C ALA A 10 -13.26 11.74 17.77
N HIS A 11 -12.64 11.70 18.95
CA HIS A 11 -11.21 11.42 19.06
C HIS A 11 -10.87 9.97 18.67
N LYS A 12 -11.70 9.01 19.07
CA LYS A 12 -11.49 7.59 18.73
C LYS A 12 -11.74 7.33 17.25
N VAL A 13 -12.76 7.96 16.67
CA VAL A 13 -13.07 7.88 15.23
C VAL A 13 -11.90 8.44 14.42
N ASN A 14 -11.39 9.62 14.78
CA ASN A 14 -10.25 10.22 14.07
C ASN A 14 -8.96 9.39 14.22
N HIS A 15 -8.70 8.85 15.41
CA HIS A 15 -7.55 7.96 15.62
C HIS A 15 -7.63 6.70 14.77
N PHE A 16 -8.80 6.04 14.76
CA PHE A 16 -9.04 4.85 13.97
C PHE A 16 -8.87 5.12 12.46
N LEU A 17 -9.45 6.21 11.95
CA LEU A 17 -9.31 6.58 10.54
C LEU A 17 -7.86 6.94 10.19
N TYR A 18 -7.13 7.57 11.11
CA TYR A 18 -5.71 7.83 10.94
C TYR A 18 -4.91 6.53 10.82
N GLU A 19 -5.06 5.59 11.75
CA GLU A 19 -4.39 4.28 11.70
C GLU A 19 -4.71 3.52 10.41
N LEU A 20 -5.99 3.54 10.00
CA LEU A 20 -6.44 2.88 8.78
C LEU A 20 -5.85 3.51 7.51
N SER A 21 -5.65 4.84 7.51
CA SER A 21 -4.99 5.56 6.40
C SER A 21 -3.49 5.26 6.27
N GLN A 22 -2.85 4.74 7.32
CA GLN A 22 -1.45 4.34 7.29
C GLN A 22 -1.22 2.97 6.62
N LEU A 23 -2.29 2.20 6.37
CA LEU A 23 -2.17 0.92 5.68
C LEU A 23 -1.91 1.17 4.18
N MET A 24 -0.70 0.83 3.73
CA MET A 24 -0.23 1.04 2.34
C MET A 24 -1.12 0.39 1.27
N GLU A 25 -1.94 -0.58 1.65
CA GLU A 25 -2.81 -1.33 0.74
C GLU A 25 -4.20 -0.69 0.58
N LEU A 26 -4.46 0.40 1.32
CA LEU A 26 -5.76 1.06 1.36
C LEU A 26 -5.60 2.55 1.09
N LYS A 27 -6.43 3.07 0.19
CA LYS A 27 -6.67 4.50 0.08
C LYS A 27 -8.06 4.79 0.60
N LEU A 28 -8.13 5.59 1.67
CA LEU A 28 -9.38 6.11 2.20
C LEU A 28 -9.78 7.36 1.42
N ILE A 29 -10.99 7.38 0.88
CA ILE A 29 -11.62 8.53 0.26
C ILE A 29 -12.75 8.94 1.19
N PRO A 30 -12.60 10.04 1.95
CA PRO A 30 -13.66 10.51 2.83
C PRO A 30 -14.81 11.04 1.96
N GLU A 31 -16.01 10.49 2.14
CA GLU A 31 -17.20 10.92 1.40
C GLU A 31 -18.08 11.82 2.26
N GLU A 32 -18.38 11.43 3.50
CA GLU A 32 -19.36 12.16 4.32
C GLU A 32 -18.98 12.17 5.80
N VAL A 33 -19.09 13.35 6.41
CA VAL A 33 -18.94 13.56 7.86
C VAL A 33 -20.28 14.05 8.38
N GLU A 34 -21.02 13.18 9.04
CA GLU A 34 -22.19 13.59 9.83
C GLU A 34 -21.74 13.85 11.27
N VAL A 35 -21.84 15.10 11.70
CA VAL A 35 -21.65 15.48 13.10
C VAL A 35 -23.01 15.42 13.77
N THR A 36 -23.26 14.35 14.53
CA THR A 36 -24.49 14.20 15.31
C THR A 36 -24.44 15.00 16.61
N ASP A 37 -23.27 15.17 17.23
CA ASP A 37 -23.07 15.98 18.44
C ASP A 37 -21.59 16.38 18.64
N ALA A 38 -21.26 17.29 19.56
CA ALA A 38 -19.87 17.75 19.75
C ALA A 38 -18.89 16.63 20.16
N GLU A 39 -19.40 15.56 20.78
CA GLU A 39 -18.60 14.41 21.24
C GLU A 39 -18.71 13.19 20.32
N GLU A 40 -19.76 13.10 19.49
CA GLU A 40 -20.05 11.95 18.64
C GLU A 40 -19.93 12.28 17.16
N ARG A 41 -19.22 11.42 16.44
CA ARG A 41 -18.94 11.58 15.02
C ARG A 41 -19.28 10.30 14.27
N GLU A 42 -19.92 10.47 13.11
CA GLU A 42 -20.15 9.42 12.14
C GLU A 42 -19.43 9.80 10.84
N VAL A 43 -18.58 8.91 10.35
CA VAL A 43 -17.80 9.14 9.13
C VAL A 43 -17.98 7.95 8.21
N THR A 44 -18.40 8.24 6.98
CA THR A 44 -18.44 7.26 5.90
C THR A 44 -17.28 7.52 4.95
N CYS A 45 -16.45 6.50 4.79
CA CYS A 45 -15.29 6.52 3.91
C CYS A 45 -15.41 5.40 2.88
N ASP A 46 -15.11 5.73 1.64
CA ASP A 46 -14.84 4.75 0.62
C ASP A 46 -13.42 4.21 0.79
N VAL A 47 -13.33 2.88 0.87
CA VAL A 47 -12.09 2.13 0.95
C VAL A 47 -11.78 1.59 -0.43
N GLN A 48 -10.82 2.26 -1.07
CA GLN A 48 -10.21 1.73 -2.27
C GLN A 48 -9.07 0.81 -1.85
N HIS A 49 -9.28 -0.50 -2.02
CA HIS A 49 -8.18 -1.45 -2.00
C HIS A 49 -7.23 -1.08 -3.13
N GLN A 50 -6.06 -0.60 -2.76
CA GLN A 50 -4.92 -0.47 -3.64
C GLN A 50 -4.06 -1.67 -3.30
N PRO A 51 -4.30 -2.86 -3.89
CA PRO A 51 -3.36 -3.95 -3.76
C PRO A 51 -2.07 -3.35 -4.22
N ALA A 52 -1.19 -3.12 -3.27
CA ALA A 52 0.07 -2.53 -3.58
C ALA A 52 0.67 -3.55 -4.54
N SER A 53 0.93 -3.14 -5.78
CA SER A 53 1.66 -3.95 -6.76
C SER A 53 3.09 -4.03 -6.26
N LYS A 54 3.27 -4.55 -5.04
CA LYS A 54 4.53 -4.64 -4.33
C LYS A 54 5.32 -5.72 -5.03
N LEU A 55 4.66 -6.80 -5.44
CA LEU A 55 5.30 -7.91 -6.12
C LEU A 55 5.65 -7.54 -7.57
N SER A 56 6.92 -7.25 -7.77
CA SER A 56 7.57 -7.16 -9.08
C SER A 56 8.51 -8.35 -9.22
N VAL A 57 8.77 -8.81 -10.45
CA VAL A 57 9.75 -9.86 -10.71
C VAL A 57 10.92 -9.25 -11.47
N VAL A 58 12.08 -9.19 -10.82
CA VAL A 58 13.33 -8.79 -11.46
C VAL A 58 13.85 -10.01 -12.22
N ARG A 59 14.02 -9.88 -13.54
CA ARG A 59 14.56 -10.94 -14.39
C ARG A 59 15.99 -10.58 -14.77
N LEU A 60 16.93 -11.44 -14.39
CA LEU A 60 18.33 -11.33 -14.75
C LEU A 60 18.65 -12.44 -15.75
N GLN A 61 19.33 -12.10 -16.84
CA GLN A 61 19.80 -13.08 -17.81
C GLN A 61 21.32 -13.15 -17.77
N ASP A 62 21.88 -14.34 -17.64
CA ASP A 62 23.32 -14.54 -17.71
C ASP A 62 23.83 -14.65 -19.16
N CYS A 63 25.14 -14.72 -19.33
CA CYS A 63 25.77 -14.83 -20.66
C CYS A 63 25.49 -16.15 -21.39
N SER A 64 24.95 -17.16 -20.70
CA SER A 64 24.50 -18.44 -21.27
C SER A 64 23.03 -18.42 -21.68
N GLY A 65 22.31 -17.33 -21.37
CA GLY A 65 20.89 -17.17 -21.63
C GLY A 65 19.99 -17.71 -20.52
N CYS A 66 20.55 -18.19 -19.41
CA CYS A 66 19.79 -18.64 -18.25
C CYS A 66 19.11 -17.45 -17.57
N GLU A 67 17.81 -17.57 -17.28
CA GLU A 67 17.03 -16.54 -16.60
C GLU A 67 16.92 -16.85 -15.10
N ILE A 68 17.27 -15.87 -14.27
CA ILE A 68 17.02 -15.86 -12.84
C ILE A 68 15.89 -14.87 -12.57
N ALA A 69 14.77 -15.38 -12.06
CA ALA A 69 13.61 -14.58 -11.67
C ALA A 69 13.61 -14.35 -10.15
N ILE A 70 13.64 -13.09 -9.73
CA ILE A 70 13.66 -12.69 -8.31
C ILE A 70 12.37 -11.94 -7.99
N PRO A 71 11.42 -12.57 -7.25
CA PRO A 71 10.23 -11.89 -6.77
C PRO A 71 10.59 -10.89 -5.66
N MET A 72 10.22 -9.63 -5.87
CA MET A 72 10.55 -8.50 -5.00
C MET A 72 9.25 -7.80 -4.59
N LEU A 73 9.08 -7.53 -3.31
CA LEU A 73 8.03 -6.68 -2.74
C LEU A 73 8.54 -5.24 -2.59
N ASP A 74 7.66 -4.26 -2.86
CA ASP A 74 7.96 -2.83 -2.75
C ASP A 74 9.19 -2.43 -3.58
N LEU A 75 9.31 -2.97 -4.81
CA LEU A 75 10.45 -2.70 -5.68
C LEU A 75 10.50 -1.21 -6.07
N VAL A 76 11.61 -0.56 -5.72
CA VAL A 76 12.02 0.75 -6.24
C VAL A 76 13.14 0.53 -7.25
N CYS A 77 13.01 1.16 -8.42
CA CYS A 77 13.98 1.14 -9.50
C CYS A 77 14.43 2.57 -9.79
N ALA A 78 15.73 2.83 -9.70
CA ALA A 78 16.34 4.09 -10.08
C ALA A 78 17.39 3.85 -11.17
N GLU A 79 17.27 4.56 -12.28
CA GLU A 79 18.31 4.58 -13.30
C GLU A 79 19.46 5.46 -12.83
N LEU A 80 20.69 4.97 -13.02
CA LEU A 80 21.91 5.74 -12.85
C LEU A 80 22.26 6.38 -14.21
N GLU A 81 23.38 5.98 -14.80
CA GLU A 81 23.81 6.35 -16.15
C GLU A 81 24.20 5.08 -16.92
N ASP A 82 24.21 5.16 -18.25
CA ASP A 82 24.55 4.06 -19.17
C ASP A 82 23.71 2.79 -19.00
N GLY A 83 22.40 2.93 -18.76
CA GLY A 83 21.47 1.80 -18.63
C GLY A 83 21.71 0.93 -17.40
N LYS A 84 22.42 1.45 -16.39
CA LYS A 84 22.59 0.81 -15.08
C LYS A 84 21.45 1.20 -14.17
N TYR A 85 20.90 0.22 -13.45
CA TYR A 85 19.79 0.43 -12.53
C TYR A 85 20.18 -0.01 -11.12
N VAL A 86 19.74 0.76 -10.12
CA VAL A 86 19.71 0.36 -8.72
C VAL A 86 18.30 -0.11 -8.40
N LEU A 87 18.19 -1.37 -7.97
CA LEU A 87 16.94 -2.02 -7.59
C LEU A 87 16.97 -2.25 -6.07
N THR A 88 15.93 -1.82 -5.36
CA THR A 88 15.79 -2.05 -3.91
C THR A 88 14.36 -2.47 -3.56
N GLY A 89 14.21 -3.40 -2.63
CA GLY A 89 12.92 -3.95 -2.20
C GLY A 89 13.11 -5.11 -1.24
N ARG A 90 12.01 -5.74 -0.82
CA ARG A 90 12.03 -6.91 0.07
C ARG A 90 11.87 -8.19 -0.75
N CYS A 91 12.86 -9.08 -0.72
CA CYS A 91 12.75 -10.39 -1.34
C CYS A 91 12.14 -11.40 -0.35
N TYR A 92 11.25 -12.28 -0.81
CA TYR A 92 10.92 -13.50 -0.09
C TYR A 92 11.88 -14.59 -0.55
N ASP A 93 12.67 -15.14 0.38
CA ASP A 93 13.67 -16.16 0.08
C ASP A 93 12.98 -17.44 -0.44
N LEU A 94 13.21 -17.75 -1.72
CA LEU A 94 12.66 -18.93 -2.41
C LEU A 94 13.36 -20.24 -1.98
N PHE A 95 14.40 -20.16 -1.14
CA PHE A 95 15.16 -21.33 -0.66
C PHE A 95 14.80 -21.74 0.78
N SER A 96 13.67 -21.25 1.31
CA SER A 96 13.12 -21.67 2.61
C SER A 96 12.09 -22.79 2.51
#